data_AF-A0A090XDZ8-F1
#
_entry.id   AF-A0A090XDZ8-F1
#
_cell.length_a   1.000
_cell.length_b   1.000
_cell.length_c   1.000
_cell.angle_alpha   90.00
_cell.angle_beta   90.00
_cell.angle_gamma   90.00
#
_symmetry.space_group_name_H-M   'P 1'
#
loop_
_entity.id
_entity.type
_entity.pdbx_description
1 polymer ?
#
loop_
_entity_poly.entity_id
_entity_poly.type
_entity_poly.pdbx_seq_one_letter_code
_entity_poly.pdbx_strand_id
1 'polypeptide(L)'
;METLISKEALQPNWPEQLGSPFDLLLLHKLRRFHEKISSDQCLQKVVAERAPHLLQPVTESPHVQLLFLDHCISLLVLLKALLDEASTRCASTSAQGVPPLPPSSLGVLQQKTVQGLLQFVVALGIYPNLLPGVGLPLEKRTEQDALPPVASTVPSRRHRGLVVSVRTLLACVENAALRNLIYHRHLVDLLAALLQLCYAPVRKIPGFDNGDEHDFDVSNHPSISSQLELSMKKFRDQQQVEDQALITEMLPDRKLFLADLQCLLENAYQPLVVREVLLILSRSSLQRNEVGSNPERVPRWLKRVCDQLLTQCLLRKEGLSRVLCGVFDACSVDSSGNIVSEKDWEKYEAFATIVARIPGSGQISPEGYYEKLAPQVAELLSGSSTDKVTFRVACGITGAMLEAQPGLTSRLLLRKLFQPLLNCMLQEGPLLDQTEVIATENEIGSCVELVHKIVCNIDPGHILLDALVPIFPILFEIAVFTENTVSYLRSLCEEILSVVYHSQPSDCATSLLHWCLFGTEGKPSFGKVRPDVCIALGSSGGVQALHRSSLMGDEEWAARTDQMGLVIAAFIFESGVPQRIQQ
;
A
#
# COMPACT_ATOMS: atom_id res chain seq x y z
N MET A 1 -20.89 13.61 -23.38
CA MET A 1 -21.44 12.75 -22.32
C MET A 1 -22.82 13.24 -21.87
N GLU A 2 -23.08 14.55 -21.78
CA GLU A 2 -24.43 15.07 -21.44
C GLU A 2 -25.56 14.68 -22.42
N THR A 3 -25.24 14.29 -23.65
CA THR A 3 -26.24 13.78 -24.63
C THR A 3 -26.56 12.29 -24.48
N LEU A 4 -26.10 11.62 -23.41
CA LEU A 4 -26.51 10.25 -23.08
C LEU A 4 -27.88 10.20 -22.37
N ILE A 5 -28.49 11.32 -21.99
CA ILE A 5 -29.56 11.36 -20.97
C ILE A 5 -30.92 11.88 -21.48
N SER A 6 -31.08 12.36 -22.72
CA SER A 6 -32.43 12.68 -23.20
C SER A 6 -33.14 11.42 -23.70
N LYS A 7 -33.86 10.77 -22.79
CA LYS A 7 -34.74 9.61 -23.03
C LYS A 7 -35.99 9.92 -23.90
N GLU A 8 -36.01 11.05 -24.58
CA GLU A 8 -37.17 11.51 -25.36
C GLU A 8 -36.71 12.14 -26.68
N ALA A 9 -36.36 11.29 -27.65
CA ALA A 9 -36.61 11.50 -29.07
C ALA A 9 -36.03 10.31 -29.83
N LEU A 10 -36.78 9.79 -30.80
CA LEU A 10 -36.44 8.70 -31.73
C LEU A 10 -36.94 7.31 -31.30
N GLN A 11 -38.26 7.12 -31.33
CA GLN A 11 -38.79 5.98 -32.08
C GLN A 11 -38.83 6.41 -33.55
N PRO A 12 -38.06 5.77 -34.46
CA PRO A 12 -38.77 5.07 -35.54
C PRO A 12 -38.42 3.58 -35.68
N ASN A 13 -39.40 2.68 -35.55
CA ASN A 13 -39.39 1.29 -36.07
C ASN A 13 -38.12 0.87 -36.83
N TRP A 14 -37.17 0.21 -36.14
CA TRP A 14 -36.00 -0.38 -36.78
C TRP A 14 -36.28 -1.85 -37.13
N PRO A 15 -36.00 -2.29 -38.36
CA PRO A 15 -36.14 -3.70 -38.74
C PRO A 15 -35.12 -4.58 -38.00
N GLU A 16 -35.57 -5.75 -37.54
CA GLU A 16 -34.90 -6.71 -36.64
C GLU A 16 -33.63 -7.40 -37.21
N GLN A 17 -32.95 -6.81 -38.19
CA GLN A 17 -31.76 -7.39 -38.85
C GLN A 17 -30.46 -6.58 -38.70
N LEU A 18 -30.48 -5.42 -38.03
CA LEU A 18 -29.25 -4.65 -37.75
C LEU A 18 -28.74 -4.94 -36.33
N GLY A 19 -27.41 -5.00 -36.16
CA GLY A 19 -26.69 -5.40 -34.94
C GLY A 19 -27.08 -4.65 -33.65
N SER A 20 -26.39 -4.97 -32.54
CA SER A 20 -26.76 -4.43 -31.22
C SER A 20 -26.88 -2.89 -31.25
N PRO A 21 -27.82 -2.28 -30.50
CA PRO A 21 -28.01 -0.81 -30.51
C PRO A 21 -26.71 -0.06 -30.15
N PHE A 22 -25.83 -0.71 -29.40
CA PHE A 22 -24.49 -0.23 -29.10
C PHE A 22 -23.57 -0.19 -30.33
N ASP A 23 -23.58 -1.23 -31.17
CA ASP A 23 -22.78 -1.28 -32.41
C ASP A 23 -23.23 -0.19 -33.40
N LEU A 24 -24.53 0.08 -33.49
CA LEU A 24 -25.07 1.18 -34.31
C LEU A 24 -24.60 2.54 -33.83
N LEU A 25 -24.53 2.75 -32.51
CA LEU A 25 -24.01 3.98 -31.92
C LEU A 25 -22.52 4.16 -32.26
N LEU A 26 -21.70 3.12 -32.10
CA LEU A 26 -20.27 3.16 -32.44
C LEU A 26 -20.08 3.46 -33.93
N LEU A 27 -20.86 2.83 -34.80
CA LEU A 27 -20.80 3.04 -36.24
C LEU A 27 -21.20 4.48 -36.61
N HIS A 28 -22.21 5.04 -35.95
CA HIS A 28 -22.57 6.46 -36.12
C HIS A 28 -21.42 7.39 -35.68
N LYS A 29 -20.73 7.09 -34.58
CA LYS A 29 -19.55 7.86 -34.14
C LYS A 29 -18.41 7.80 -35.15
N LEU A 30 -18.15 6.63 -35.74
CA LEU A 30 -17.13 6.46 -36.78
C LEU A 30 -17.47 7.24 -38.05
N ARG A 31 -18.73 7.20 -38.52
CA ARG A 31 -19.17 7.99 -39.68
C ARG A 31 -18.98 9.49 -39.44
N ARG A 32 -19.40 9.99 -38.27
CA ARG A 32 -19.22 11.40 -37.90
C ARG A 32 -17.75 11.81 -37.79
N PHE A 33 -16.88 10.90 -37.37
CA PHE A 33 -15.44 11.12 -37.36
C PHE A 33 -14.88 11.29 -38.78
N HIS A 34 -15.27 10.42 -39.72
CA HIS A 34 -14.86 10.51 -41.12
C HIS A 34 -15.36 11.79 -41.79
N GLU A 35 -16.60 12.20 -41.53
CA GLU A 35 -17.17 13.47 -42.02
C GLU A 35 -16.32 14.66 -41.53
N LYS A 36 -15.95 14.68 -40.24
CA LYS A 36 -15.12 15.75 -39.67
C LYS A 36 -13.71 15.79 -40.24
N ILE A 37 -13.06 14.63 -40.39
CA ILE A 37 -11.73 14.58 -41.01
C ILE A 37 -11.78 15.04 -42.46
N SER A 38 -12.82 14.63 -43.20
CA SER A 38 -12.99 15.07 -44.59
C SER A 38 -13.24 16.57 -44.71
N SER A 39 -13.81 17.20 -43.68
CA SER A 39 -14.05 18.65 -43.65
C SER A 39 -12.82 19.49 -43.26
N ASP A 40 -11.81 18.90 -42.60
CA ASP A 40 -10.64 19.60 -42.09
C ASP A 40 -9.35 19.13 -42.78
N GLN A 41 -8.84 19.96 -43.70
CA GLN A 41 -7.67 19.65 -44.52
C GLN A 41 -6.38 19.51 -43.70
N CYS A 42 -6.29 20.16 -42.53
CA CYS A 42 -5.12 20.06 -41.66
C CYS A 42 -5.10 18.70 -40.95
N LEU A 43 -6.23 18.32 -40.35
CA LEU A 43 -6.39 17.02 -39.69
C LEU A 43 -6.21 15.87 -40.70
N GLN A 44 -6.75 16.02 -41.90
CA GLN A 44 -6.61 15.01 -42.95
C GLN A 44 -5.14 14.75 -43.32
N LYS A 45 -4.31 15.80 -43.41
CA LYS A 45 -2.87 15.64 -43.69
C LYS A 45 -2.15 14.91 -42.55
N VAL A 46 -2.38 15.33 -41.31
CA VAL A 46 -1.76 14.71 -40.13
C VAL A 46 -2.13 13.22 -40.02
N VAL A 47 -3.40 12.88 -40.28
CA VAL A 47 -3.87 11.50 -40.26
C VAL A 47 -3.33 10.70 -41.46
N ALA A 48 -3.26 11.28 -42.66
CA ALA A 48 -2.71 10.61 -43.84
C ALA A 48 -1.23 10.25 -43.66
N GLU A 49 -0.45 11.11 -43.01
CA GLU A 49 0.99 10.90 -42.77
C GLU A 49 1.26 9.81 -41.72
N ARG A 50 0.45 9.75 -40.65
CA ARG A 50 0.77 8.95 -39.45
C ARG A 50 -0.17 7.77 -39.20
N ALA A 51 -1.37 7.79 -39.76
CA ALA A 51 -2.40 6.78 -39.55
C ALA A 51 -3.35 6.66 -40.76
N PRO A 52 -2.84 6.34 -41.96
CA PRO A 52 -3.62 6.36 -43.20
C PRO A 52 -4.79 5.36 -43.21
N HIS A 53 -4.73 4.31 -42.39
CA HIS A 53 -5.81 3.34 -42.23
C HIS A 53 -7.10 3.97 -41.66
N LEU A 54 -7.01 5.08 -40.91
CA LEU A 54 -8.17 5.79 -40.37
C LEU A 54 -8.95 6.58 -41.43
N LEU A 55 -8.43 6.67 -42.66
CA LEU A 55 -9.09 7.32 -43.79
C LEU A 55 -9.87 6.32 -44.66
N GLN A 56 -9.75 5.02 -44.39
CA GLN A 56 -10.45 3.99 -45.15
C GLN A 56 -11.95 4.02 -44.80
N PRO A 57 -12.85 3.92 -45.80
CA PRO A 57 -14.29 4.01 -45.55
C PRO A 57 -14.76 2.89 -44.61
N VAL A 58 -15.59 3.26 -43.63
CA VAL A 58 -16.19 2.33 -42.67
C VAL A 58 -17.10 1.36 -43.43
N THR A 59 -16.63 0.15 -43.65
CA THR A 59 -17.44 -0.96 -44.16
C THR A 59 -18.32 -1.51 -43.05
N GLU A 60 -19.54 -1.95 -43.38
CA GLU A 60 -20.46 -2.63 -42.45
C GLU A 60 -19.90 -4.02 -42.12
N SER A 61 -18.86 -4.06 -41.30
CA SER A 61 -18.22 -5.28 -40.83
C SER A 61 -18.93 -5.83 -39.58
N PRO A 62 -18.92 -7.15 -39.34
CA PRO A 62 -19.51 -7.76 -38.15
C PRO A 62 -18.74 -7.45 -36.84
N HIS A 63 -17.67 -6.65 -36.90
CA HIS A 63 -16.76 -6.38 -35.78
C HIS A 63 -16.55 -4.88 -35.54
N VAL A 64 -17.65 -4.12 -35.53
CA VAL A 64 -17.65 -2.65 -35.32
C VAL A 64 -16.88 -2.24 -34.05
N GLN A 65 -16.98 -3.01 -32.97
CA GLN A 65 -16.30 -2.71 -31.71
C GLN A 65 -14.77 -2.79 -31.81
N LEU A 66 -14.24 -3.78 -32.55
CA LEU A 66 -12.79 -3.91 -32.78
C LEU A 66 -12.28 -2.80 -33.69
N LEU A 67 -13.05 -2.43 -34.71
CA LEU A 67 -12.73 -1.30 -35.57
C LEU A 67 -12.71 0.01 -34.78
N PHE A 68 -13.70 0.22 -33.91
CA PHE A 68 -13.77 1.38 -33.02
C PHE A 68 -12.58 1.42 -32.05
N LEU A 69 -12.21 0.28 -31.46
CA LEU A 69 -11.03 0.16 -30.59
C LEU A 69 -9.73 0.50 -31.36
N ASP A 70 -9.55 0.01 -32.59
CA ASP A 70 -8.38 0.36 -33.42
C ASP A 70 -8.30 1.86 -33.70
N HIS A 71 -9.45 2.51 -33.96
CA HIS A 71 -9.51 3.97 -34.10
C HIS A 71 -9.11 4.67 -32.79
N CYS A 72 -9.63 4.21 -31.65
CA CYS A 72 -9.30 4.79 -30.35
C CYS A 72 -7.81 4.68 -30.03
N ILE A 73 -7.22 3.49 -30.22
CA ILE A 73 -5.79 3.24 -30.02
C ILE A 73 -4.95 4.12 -30.95
N SER A 74 -5.30 4.15 -32.24
CA SER A 74 -4.54 4.92 -33.24
C SER A 74 -4.57 6.42 -32.95
N LEU A 75 -5.71 6.96 -32.54
CA LEU A 75 -5.84 8.37 -32.15
C LEU A 75 -5.04 8.68 -30.87
N LEU A 76 -4.99 7.75 -29.92
CA LEU A 76 -4.23 7.93 -28.69
C LEU A 76 -2.72 7.91 -28.95
N VAL A 77 -2.24 7.02 -29.82
CA VAL A 77 -0.84 6.98 -30.28
C VAL A 77 -0.47 8.25 -31.04
N LEU A 78 -1.36 8.71 -31.93
CA LEU A 78 -1.17 9.97 -32.66
C LEU A 78 -1.07 11.16 -31.70
N LEU A 79 -1.95 11.23 -30.70
CA LEU A 79 -1.93 12.26 -29.68
C LEU A 79 -0.62 12.24 -28.88
N LYS A 80 -0.15 11.05 -28.46
CA LYS A 80 1.14 10.90 -27.77
C LYS A 80 2.29 11.47 -28.63
N ALA A 81 2.37 11.07 -29.90
CA ALA A 81 3.43 11.52 -30.80
C ALA A 81 3.43 13.05 -30.98
N LEU A 82 2.25 13.66 -31.09
CA LEU A 82 2.12 15.13 -31.18
C LEU A 82 2.52 15.83 -29.88
N LEU A 83 2.19 15.26 -28.72
CA LEU A 83 2.59 15.80 -27.42
C LEU A 83 4.11 15.67 -27.20
N ASP A 84 4.72 14.57 -27.61
CA ASP A 84 6.17 14.36 -27.53
C ASP A 84 6.93 15.35 -28.44
N GLU A 85 6.40 15.62 -29.64
CA GLU A 85 6.93 16.65 -30.55
C GLU A 85 6.79 18.07 -30.00
N ALA A 86 5.67 18.37 -29.35
CA ALA A 86 5.49 19.67 -28.69
C ALA A 86 6.49 19.86 -27.54
N SER A 87 6.70 18.83 -26.73
CA SER A 87 7.68 18.83 -25.63
C SER A 87 9.11 19.05 -26.12
N THR A 88 9.52 18.39 -27.21
CA THR A 88 10.87 18.52 -27.78
C THR A 88 11.14 19.88 -28.42
N ARG A 89 10.15 20.46 -29.11
CA ARG A 89 10.27 21.83 -29.69
C ARG A 89 10.46 22.90 -28.61
N CYS A 90 9.75 22.80 -27.50
CA CYS A 90 9.86 23.76 -26.40
C CYS A 90 11.16 23.64 -25.59
N ALA A 91 11.74 22.44 -25.45
CA ALA A 91 13.04 22.27 -24.80
C ALA A 91 14.18 23.02 -25.51
N SER A 92 14.04 23.27 -26.82
CA SER A 92 15.05 24.00 -27.61
C SER A 92 14.96 25.53 -27.51
N THR A 93 13.88 26.07 -26.92
CA THR A 93 13.57 27.51 -26.90
C THR A 93 13.65 28.16 -25.51
N SER A 94 14.06 27.43 -24.46
CA SER A 94 14.20 27.97 -23.11
C SER A 94 15.50 28.78 -22.91
N ALA A 95 15.57 29.94 -23.55
CA ALA A 95 16.40 31.06 -23.11
C ALA A 95 15.48 32.26 -22.90
N GLN A 96 15.47 32.79 -21.66
CA GLN A 96 14.69 33.94 -21.14
C GLN A 96 13.41 33.64 -20.34
N GLY A 97 13.57 33.55 -19.01
CA GLY A 97 13.10 34.62 -18.11
C GLY A 97 11.69 34.59 -17.53
N VAL A 98 10.81 33.64 -17.85
CA VAL A 98 9.48 33.48 -17.19
C VAL A 98 9.22 31.98 -17.02
N PRO A 99 8.70 31.46 -15.89
CA PRO A 99 8.27 30.06 -15.81
C PRO A 99 7.04 29.88 -16.72
N PRO A 100 7.14 29.21 -17.88
CA PRO A 100 6.01 28.98 -18.75
C PRO A 100 5.20 27.80 -18.18
N LEU A 101 3.88 27.79 -18.38
CA LEU A 101 3.06 26.59 -18.18
C LEU A 101 3.72 25.41 -18.92
N PRO A 102 3.74 24.18 -18.36
CA PRO A 102 4.37 23.06 -19.02
C PRO A 102 3.75 22.88 -20.42
N PRO A 103 4.53 22.93 -21.51
CA PRO A 103 4.04 23.04 -22.89
C PRO A 103 3.25 21.81 -23.38
N SER A 104 3.21 20.76 -22.57
CA SER A 104 2.46 19.51 -22.78
C SER A 104 1.11 19.48 -22.04
N SER A 105 0.69 20.59 -21.42
CA SER A 105 -0.49 20.61 -20.55
C SER A 105 -1.78 20.64 -21.35
N LEU A 106 -2.57 19.57 -21.23
CA LEU A 106 -3.92 19.51 -21.78
C LEU A 106 -4.85 20.40 -20.95
N GLY A 107 -5.67 21.24 -21.62
CA GLY A 107 -6.73 22.01 -20.95
C GLY A 107 -7.81 21.10 -20.37
N VAL A 108 -8.61 21.59 -19.41
CA VAL A 108 -9.61 20.77 -18.68
C VAL A 108 -10.58 20.03 -19.63
N LEU A 109 -11.03 20.68 -20.70
CA LEU A 109 -11.92 20.05 -21.69
C LEU A 109 -11.21 18.97 -22.51
N GLN A 110 -9.94 19.19 -22.85
CA GLN A 110 -9.11 18.22 -23.56
C GLN A 110 -8.83 17.01 -22.67
N GLN A 111 -8.52 17.21 -21.38
CA GLN A 111 -8.36 16.14 -20.39
C GLN A 111 -9.62 15.29 -20.28
N LYS A 112 -10.81 15.89 -20.19
CA LYS A 112 -12.09 15.14 -20.21
C LYS A 112 -12.29 14.32 -21.49
N THR A 113 -11.87 14.87 -22.62
CA THR A 113 -11.97 14.17 -23.93
C THR A 113 -11.02 12.98 -23.99
N VAL A 114 -9.75 13.17 -23.60
CA VAL A 114 -8.73 12.12 -23.54
C VAL A 114 -9.11 11.04 -22.53
N GLN A 115 -9.69 11.43 -21.39
CA GLN A 115 -10.21 10.49 -20.41
C GLN A 115 -11.36 9.63 -20.97
N GLY A 116 -12.26 10.21 -21.76
CA GLY A 116 -13.28 9.44 -22.47
C GLY A 116 -12.66 8.44 -23.47
N LEU A 117 -11.61 8.86 -24.19
CA LEU A 117 -10.87 7.99 -25.11
C LEU A 117 -10.19 6.82 -24.38
N LEU A 118 -9.52 7.10 -23.26
CA LEU A 118 -8.91 6.08 -22.39
C LEU A 118 -9.97 5.11 -21.84
N GLN A 119 -11.13 5.61 -21.44
CA GLN A 119 -12.24 4.78 -20.97
C GLN A 119 -12.73 3.81 -22.06
N PHE A 120 -12.81 4.23 -23.33
CA PHE A 120 -13.13 3.32 -24.44
C PHE A 120 -12.06 2.26 -24.68
N VAL A 121 -10.77 2.63 -24.60
CA VAL A 121 -9.67 1.65 -24.71
C VAL A 121 -9.74 0.61 -23.60
N VAL A 122 -10.01 1.03 -22.36
CA VAL A 122 -10.20 0.11 -21.23
C VAL A 122 -11.45 -0.75 -21.43
N ALA A 123 -12.57 -0.14 -21.78
CA ALA A 123 -13.87 -0.82 -21.84
C ALA A 123 -14.01 -1.79 -23.01
N LEU A 124 -13.34 -1.54 -24.14
CA LEU A 124 -13.39 -2.42 -25.32
C LEU A 124 -12.13 -3.29 -25.45
N GLY A 125 -10.98 -2.80 -24.98
CA GLY A 125 -9.68 -3.43 -25.19
C GLY A 125 -9.16 -4.24 -24.01
N ILE A 126 -9.46 -3.83 -22.77
CA ILE A 126 -9.02 -4.54 -21.56
C ILE A 126 -10.15 -5.41 -21.04
N TYR A 127 -11.26 -4.82 -20.61
CA TYR A 127 -12.30 -5.49 -19.84
C TYR A 127 -12.88 -6.75 -20.51
N PRO A 128 -13.26 -6.74 -21.81
CA PRO A 128 -13.82 -7.94 -22.47
C PRO A 128 -12.80 -9.07 -22.63
N ASN A 129 -11.51 -8.76 -22.47
CA ASN A 129 -10.38 -9.66 -22.65
C ASN A 129 -9.75 -10.12 -21.33
N LEU A 130 -10.26 -9.64 -20.18
CA LEU A 130 -9.88 -10.17 -18.87
C LEU A 130 -10.56 -11.52 -18.59
N LEU A 131 -9.87 -12.37 -17.84
CA LEU A 131 -10.43 -13.62 -17.34
C LEU A 131 -11.47 -13.34 -16.25
N PRO A 132 -12.48 -14.22 -16.08
CA PRO A 132 -13.45 -14.09 -14.99
C PRO A 132 -12.76 -13.93 -13.64
N GLY A 133 -13.26 -12.99 -12.82
CA GLY A 133 -12.67 -12.61 -11.54
C GLY A 133 -11.37 -11.78 -11.58
N VAL A 134 -10.88 -11.36 -12.75
CA VAL A 134 -9.72 -10.44 -12.89
C VAL A 134 -10.20 -9.00 -13.14
N GLY A 135 -9.57 -8.01 -12.47
CA GLY A 135 -9.93 -6.58 -12.57
C GLY A 135 -11.17 -6.18 -11.77
N LEU A 136 -11.60 -4.91 -11.84
CA LEU A 136 -12.91 -4.50 -11.32
C LEU A 136 -13.88 -4.22 -12.48
N PRO A 137 -15.15 -4.65 -12.36
CA PRO A 137 -16.18 -4.37 -13.35
C PRO A 137 -16.43 -2.85 -13.47
N LEU A 138 -16.61 -2.36 -14.70
CA LEU A 138 -16.88 -0.95 -15.00
C LEU A 138 -18.17 -0.46 -14.30
N GLU A 139 -19.14 -1.35 -14.16
CA GLU A 139 -20.43 -1.17 -13.50
C GLU A 139 -20.29 -0.71 -12.04
N LYS A 140 -19.18 -1.04 -11.39
CA LYS A 140 -18.89 -0.66 -10.00
C LYS A 140 -18.09 0.63 -9.87
N ARG A 141 -17.66 1.22 -11.00
CA ARG A 141 -16.88 2.47 -11.05
C ARG A 141 -17.63 3.61 -11.72
N THR A 142 -18.68 3.31 -12.47
CA THR A 142 -19.56 4.28 -13.11
C THR A 142 -21.00 3.97 -12.73
N GLU A 143 -21.74 4.96 -12.24
CA GLU A 143 -23.19 4.88 -11.97
C GLU A 143 -24.06 4.63 -13.24
N GLN A 144 -23.43 4.34 -14.37
CA GLN A 144 -24.07 4.17 -15.67
C GLN A 144 -24.11 2.69 -16.06
N ASP A 145 -25.26 2.27 -16.61
CA ASP A 145 -25.56 0.92 -17.07
C ASP A 145 -24.38 0.28 -17.81
N ALA A 146 -24.08 -0.96 -17.41
CA ALA A 146 -23.05 -1.82 -17.95
C ALA A 146 -23.00 -1.79 -19.49
N LEU A 147 -21.84 -1.50 -20.06
CA LEU A 147 -21.56 -1.82 -21.46
C LEU A 147 -21.68 -3.34 -21.63
N PRO A 148 -22.50 -3.85 -22.57
CA PRO A 148 -22.64 -5.30 -22.74
C PRO A 148 -21.28 -5.90 -23.13
N PRO A 149 -20.76 -6.90 -22.39
CA PRO A 149 -19.47 -7.51 -22.68
C PRO A 149 -19.59 -8.40 -23.91
N VAL A 150 -19.47 -7.83 -25.11
CA VAL A 150 -19.39 -8.61 -26.34
C VAL A 150 -17.92 -8.97 -26.57
N ALA A 151 -17.42 -9.89 -25.75
CA ALA A 151 -16.08 -10.39 -25.94
C ALA A 151 -16.01 -11.33 -27.15
N SER A 152 -14.95 -11.20 -27.94
CA SER A 152 -14.65 -12.15 -29.02
C SER A 152 -14.58 -13.58 -28.45
N THR A 153 -15.27 -14.53 -29.06
CA THR A 153 -15.17 -15.95 -28.70
C THR A 153 -13.82 -16.56 -29.06
N VAL A 154 -13.08 -15.93 -29.97
CA VAL A 154 -11.76 -16.38 -30.45
C VAL A 154 -10.64 -15.96 -29.48
N PRO A 155 -9.89 -16.91 -28.88
CA PRO A 155 -8.84 -16.62 -27.90
C PRO A 155 -7.70 -15.73 -28.42
N SER A 156 -7.24 -15.96 -29.66
CA SER A 156 -6.14 -15.17 -30.26
C SER A 156 -6.49 -13.69 -30.39
N ARG A 157 -7.75 -13.38 -30.71
CA ARG A 157 -8.24 -12.00 -30.79
C ARG A 157 -8.33 -11.34 -29.42
N ARG A 158 -8.73 -12.09 -28.39
CA ARG A 158 -8.75 -11.58 -27.00
C ARG A 158 -7.35 -11.27 -26.51
N HIS A 159 -6.40 -12.19 -26.70
CA HIS A 159 -4.99 -11.98 -26.35
C HIS A 159 -4.42 -10.76 -27.08
N ARG A 160 -4.52 -10.70 -28.41
CA ARG A 160 -3.99 -9.58 -29.19
C ARG A 160 -4.64 -8.25 -28.85
N GLY A 161 -5.95 -8.23 -28.62
CA GLY A 161 -6.69 -7.05 -28.18
C GLY A 161 -6.20 -6.52 -26.84
N LEU A 162 -5.99 -7.42 -25.87
CA LEU A 162 -5.43 -7.07 -24.56
C LEU A 162 -3.99 -6.54 -24.70
N VAL A 163 -3.15 -7.24 -25.45
CA VAL A 163 -1.74 -6.88 -25.68
C VAL A 163 -1.61 -5.50 -26.33
N VAL A 164 -2.35 -5.21 -27.40
CA VAL A 164 -2.27 -3.91 -28.07
C VAL A 164 -2.77 -2.79 -27.15
N SER A 165 -3.82 -3.04 -26.37
CA SER A 165 -4.39 -2.06 -25.44
C SER A 165 -3.41 -1.74 -24.31
N VAL A 166 -2.81 -2.76 -23.69
CA VAL A 166 -1.81 -2.59 -22.62
C VAL A 166 -0.57 -1.88 -23.15
N ARG A 167 -0.01 -2.30 -24.30
CA ARG A 167 1.15 -1.62 -24.92
C ARG A 167 0.87 -0.16 -25.25
N THR A 168 -0.34 0.14 -25.73
CA THR A 168 -0.75 1.53 -26.00
C THR A 168 -0.77 2.36 -24.72
N LEU A 169 -1.37 1.84 -23.64
CA LEU A 169 -1.40 2.56 -22.36
C LEU A 169 -0.01 2.73 -21.75
N LEU A 170 0.84 1.70 -21.82
CA LEU A 170 2.23 1.78 -21.38
C LEU A 170 3.02 2.84 -22.15
N ALA A 171 2.89 2.88 -23.48
CA ALA A 171 3.48 3.94 -24.28
C ALA A 171 2.97 5.31 -23.81
N CYS A 172 1.67 5.47 -23.59
CA CYS A 172 1.12 6.74 -23.11
C CYS A 172 1.63 7.16 -21.71
N VAL A 173 2.00 6.22 -20.83
CA VAL A 173 2.57 6.52 -19.51
C VAL A 173 3.97 7.17 -19.62
N GLU A 174 4.68 7.04 -20.74
CA GLU A 174 5.96 7.74 -20.96
C GLU A 174 5.78 9.27 -21.00
N ASN A 175 4.61 9.76 -21.45
CA ASN A 175 4.32 11.19 -21.52
C ASN A 175 3.66 11.66 -20.22
N ALA A 176 4.21 12.69 -19.57
CA ALA A 176 3.74 13.18 -18.27
C ALA A 176 2.26 13.60 -18.24
N ALA A 177 1.74 14.18 -19.33
CA ALA A 177 0.35 14.66 -19.39
C ALA A 177 -0.65 13.49 -19.43
N LEU A 178 -0.32 12.43 -20.17
CA LEU A 178 -1.14 11.23 -20.28
C LEU A 178 -0.97 10.31 -19.07
N ARG A 179 0.26 10.21 -18.53
CA ARG A 179 0.58 9.44 -17.32
C ARG A 179 -0.34 9.77 -16.16
N ASN A 180 -0.54 11.05 -15.86
CA ASN A 180 -1.39 11.46 -14.76
C ASN A 180 -2.85 11.01 -14.99
N LEU A 181 -3.37 11.14 -16.20
CA LEU A 181 -4.74 10.70 -16.53
C LEU A 181 -4.91 9.18 -16.39
N ILE A 182 -3.89 8.40 -16.76
CA ILE A 182 -3.90 6.94 -16.62
C ILE A 182 -3.77 6.54 -15.15
N TYR A 183 -2.82 7.11 -14.41
CA TYR A 183 -2.56 6.74 -13.02
C TYR A 183 -3.75 7.02 -12.10
N HIS A 184 -4.46 8.13 -12.30
CA HIS A 184 -5.57 8.50 -11.41
C HIS A 184 -6.85 7.68 -11.61
N ARG A 185 -7.10 7.13 -12.82
CA ARG A 185 -8.39 6.47 -13.12
C ARG A 185 -8.30 5.06 -13.70
N HIS A 186 -7.20 4.70 -14.34
CA HIS A 186 -7.07 3.47 -15.12
C HIS A 186 -5.90 2.59 -14.69
N LEU A 187 -5.18 2.97 -13.62
CA LEU A 187 -4.06 2.20 -13.10
C LEU A 187 -4.47 0.79 -12.68
N VAL A 188 -5.61 0.65 -12.02
CA VAL A 188 -6.13 -0.67 -11.61
C VAL A 188 -6.47 -1.57 -12.80
N ASP A 189 -6.95 -1.01 -13.92
CA ASP A 189 -7.22 -1.78 -15.13
C ASP A 189 -5.94 -2.22 -15.80
N LEU A 190 -4.97 -1.31 -15.88
CA LEU A 190 -3.64 -1.57 -16.42
C LEU A 190 -2.91 -2.64 -15.59
N LEU A 191 -2.94 -2.53 -14.25
CA LEU A 191 -2.37 -3.53 -13.34
C LEU A 191 -3.07 -4.87 -13.48
N ALA A 192 -4.40 -4.93 -13.51
CA ALA A 192 -5.12 -6.18 -13.69
C ALA A 192 -4.77 -6.88 -15.02
N ALA A 193 -4.68 -6.11 -16.11
CA ALA A 193 -4.29 -6.60 -17.43
C ALA A 193 -2.84 -7.10 -17.45
N LEU A 194 -1.90 -6.32 -16.88
CA LEU A 194 -0.49 -6.72 -16.76
C LEU A 194 -0.33 -7.98 -15.92
N LEU A 195 -0.99 -8.07 -14.77
CA LEU A 195 -0.95 -9.27 -13.92
C LEU A 195 -1.48 -10.50 -14.66
N GLN A 196 -2.53 -10.34 -15.47
CA GLN A 196 -3.02 -11.43 -16.32
C GLN A 196 -1.99 -11.84 -17.38
N LEU A 197 -1.44 -10.88 -18.14
CA LEU A 197 -0.44 -11.16 -19.17
C LEU A 197 0.84 -11.79 -18.60
N CYS A 198 1.24 -11.37 -17.41
CA CYS A 198 2.47 -11.81 -16.74
C CYS A 198 2.32 -13.11 -15.95
N TYR A 199 1.15 -13.40 -15.38
CA TYR A 199 1.02 -14.48 -14.40
C TYR A 199 -0.12 -15.47 -14.63
N ALA A 200 -1.05 -15.19 -15.55
CA ALA A 200 -2.13 -16.14 -15.82
C ALA A 200 -1.56 -17.50 -16.28
N PRO A 201 -2.15 -18.62 -15.83
CA PRO A 201 -1.66 -19.95 -16.17
C PRO A 201 -1.89 -20.22 -17.66
N VAL A 202 -0.80 -20.55 -18.38
CA VAL A 202 -0.83 -20.96 -19.79
C VAL A 202 -0.77 -22.49 -19.84
N ARG A 203 -1.48 -23.12 -20.80
CA ARG A 203 -1.42 -24.58 -21.01
C ARG A 203 0.03 -24.99 -21.29
N LYS A 204 0.55 -25.98 -20.55
CA LYS A 204 1.88 -26.54 -20.79
C LYS A 204 1.85 -27.40 -22.04
N ILE A 205 2.72 -27.11 -22.99
CA ILE A 205 2.94 -27.92 -24.19
C ILE A 205 4.02 -28.96 -23.85
N PRO A 206 3.81 -30.27 -24.13
CA PRO A 206 4.86 -31.28 -23.98
C PRO A 206 6.07 -30.92 -24.86
N GLY A 207 7.24 -30.72 -24.25
CA GLY A 207 8.50 -30.40 -24.96
C GLY A 207 9.01 -28.96 -24.81
N PHE A 208 8.22 -28.05 -24.21
CA PHE A 208 8.75 -26.79 -23.67
C PHE A 208 9.07 -27.02 -22.20
N ASP A 209 10.32 -27.33 -21.91
CA ASP A 209 10.79 -27.43 -20.53
C ASP A 209 10.67 -26.06 -19.87
N ASN A 210 10.19 -26.01 -18.63
CA ASN A 210 10.29 -24.82 -17.78
C ASN A 210 11.74 -24.65 -17.25
N GLY A 211 12.72 -25.10 -18.02
CA GLY A 211 14.14 -24.86 -17.78
C GLY A 211 14.48 -23.46 -18.27
N ASP A 212 15.30 -22.77 -17.49
CA ASP A 212 15.92 -21.48 -17.78
C ASP A 212 15.19 -20.26 -17.18
N GLU A 213 15.18 -20.22 -15.85
CA GLU A 213 15.48 -18.98 -15.10
C GLU A 213 16.93 -18.51 -15.41
N HIS A 214 17.30 -18.36 -16.68
CA HIS A 214 18.59 -17.78 -17.08
C HIS A 214 18.47 -16.27 -17.17
N ASP A 215 19.43 -15.61 -16.52
CA ASP A 215 19.68 -14.16 -16.47
C ASP A 215 19.27 -13.45 -17.75
N PHE A 216 18.29 -12.55 -17.63
CA PHE A 216 17.88 -11.67 -18.70
C PHE A 216 18.84 -10.48 -18.73
N ASP A 217 19.66 -10.40 -19.77
CA ASP A 217 20.54 -9.26 -20.02
C ASP A 217 19.65 -8.03 -20.36
N VAL A 218 19.56 -7.09 -19.40
CA VAL A 218 18.71 -5.88 -19.44
C VAL A 218 19.11 -4.91 -20.58
N SER A 219 20.23 -5.17 -21.24
CA SER A 219 20.87 -4.25 -22.19
C SER A 219 20.25 -4.17 -23.59
N ASN A 220 19.31 -5.05 -23.95
CA ASN A 220 18.77 -5.14 -25.33
C ASN A 220 17.24 -5.18 -25.41
N HIS A 221 16.54 -4.34 -24.64
CA HIS A 221 15.08 -4.26 -24.68
C HIS A 221 14.60 -3.56 -25.98
N PRO A 222 13.73 -4.19 -26.81
CA PRO A 222 13.15 -3.51 -27.95
C PRO A 222 12.33 -2.31 -27.48
N SER A 223 12.45 -1.17 -28.14
CA SER A 223 11.68 0.04 -27.80
C SER A 223 10.18 -0.26 -27.80
N ILE A 224 9.45 0.23 -26.77
CA ILE A 224 7.99 0.06 -26.60
C ILE A 224 7.25 0.42 -27.89
N SER A 225 7.68 1.48 -28.59
CA SER A 225 7.11 1.92 -29.88
C SER A 225 7.19 0.85 -30.98
N SER A 226 8.33 0.17 -31.11
CA SER A 226 8.52 -0.88 -32.13
C SER A 226 7.64 -2.10 -31.88
N GLN A 227 7.46 -2.47 -30.60
CA GLN A 227 6.59 -3.58 -30.21
C GLN A 227 5.11 -3.22 -30.38
N LEU A 228 4.76 -1.96 -30.12
CA LEU A 228 3.41 -1.46 -30.29
C LEU A 228 2.98 -1.52 -31.77
N GLU A 229 3.82 -1.06 -32.69
CA GLU A 229 3.54 -1.15 -34.14
C GLU A 229 3.29 -2.59 -34.60
N LEU A 230 4.15 -3.53 -34.18
CA LEU A 230 3.98 -4.95 -34.49
C LEU A 230 2.66 -5.51 -33.93
N SER A 231 2.29 -5.10 -32.71
CA SER A 231 1.05 -5.52 -32.06
C SER A 231 -0.19 -4.97 -32.75
N MET A 232 -0.14 -3.70 -33.17
CA MET A 232 -1.21 -3.06 -33.94
C MET A 232 -1.42 -3.76 -35.28
N LYS A 233 -0.34 -4.13 -35.98
CA LYS A 233 -0.43 -4.91 -37.22
C LYS A 233 -1.11 -6.27 -36.99
N LYS A 234 -0.63 -7.04 -36.00
CA LYS A 234 -1.20 -8.35 -35.64
C LYS A 234 -2.67 -8.28 -35.20
N PHE A 235 -3.06 -7.19 -34.54
CA PHE A 235 -4.43 -6.93 -34.12
C PHE A 235 -5.34 -6.68 -35.34
N ARG A 236 -4.88 -5.90 -36.31
CA ARG A 236 -5.63 -5.60 -37.56
C ARG A 236 -5.73 -6.78 -38.50
N ASP A 237 -4.67 -7.58 -38.62
CA ASP A 237 -4.66 -8.74 -39.51
C ASP A 237 -5.72 -9.78 -39.11
N GLN A 238 -6.20 -9.75 -37.85
CA GLN A 238 -7.29 -10.56 -37.29
C GLN A 238 -7.20 -12.09 -37.57
N GLN A 239 -6.04 -12.56 -37.99
CA GLN A 239 -5.80 -13.95 -38.37
C GLN A 239 -6.02 -14.84 -37.16
N GLN A 240 -6.92 -15.81 -37.31
CA GLN A 240 -7.10 -16.85 -36.32
C GLN A 240 -5.85 -17.75 -36.37
N VAL A 241 -5.32 -18.04 -35.20
CA VAL A 241 -4.11 -18.85 -35.02
C VAL A 241 -4.48 -20.04 -34.15
N GLU A 242 -3.91 -21.20 -34.43
CA GLU A 242 -4.07 -22.40 -33.61
C GLU A 242 -3.53 -22.21 -32.19
N ASP A 243 -4.07 -22.94 -31.22
CA ASP A 243 -3.72 -22.84 -29.80
C ASP A 243 -2.20 -22.91 -29.57
N GLN A 244 -1.51 -23.80 -30.28
CA GLN A 244 -0.06 -23.98 -30.19
C GLN A 244 0.72 -22.73 -30.59
N ALA A 245 0.37 -22.15 -31.73
CA ALA A 245 1.02 -20.95 -32.24
C ALA A 245 0.65 -19.70 -31.42
N LEU A 246 -0.54 -19.67 -30.82
CA LEU A 246 -0.91 -18.64 -29.85
C LEU A 246 -0.06 -18.73 -28.57
N ILE A 247 0.16 -19.92 -28.02
CA ILE A 247 1.02 -20.09 -26.83
C ILE A 247 2.45 -19.63 -27.12
N THR A 248 3.00 -19.95 -28.31
CA THR A 248 4.32 -19.46 -28.71
C THR A 248 4.38 -17.93 -28.89
N GLU A 249 3.24 -17.28 -29.18
CA GLU A 249 3.12 -15.81 -29.20
C GLU A 249 3.04 -15.23 -27.76
N MET A 250 2.34 -15.91 -26.84
CA MET A 250 2.15 -15.44 -25.46
C MET A 250 3.42 -15.48 -24.60
N LEU A 251 4.29 -16.47 -24.78
CA LEU A 251 5.50 -16.64 -23.97
C LEU A 251 6.50 -15.46 -24.08
N PRO A 252 6.88 -14.96 -25.27
CA PRO A 252 7.75 -13.79 -25.38
C PRO A 252 7.06 -12.52 -24.88
N ASP A 253 5.76 -12.34 -25.16
CA ASP A 253 4.97 -11.24 -24.63
C ASP A 253 5.04 -11.20 -23.09
N ARG A 254 4.90 -12.36 -22.43
CA ARG A 254 4.99 -12.48 -20.96
C ARG A 254 6.32 -11.98 -20.41
N LYS A 255 7.44 -12.29 -21.05
CA LYS A 255 8.77 -11.82 -20.61
C LYS A 255 8.89 -10.30 -20.71
N LEU A 256 8.41 -9.72 -21.80
CA LEU A 256 8.41 -8.27 -22.01
C LEU A 256 7.53 -7.55 -20.99
N PHE A 257 6.30 -8.03 -20.79
CA PHE A 257 5.39 -7.41 -19.82
C PHE A 257 5.84 -7.55 -18.37
N LEU A 258 6.66 -8.55 -18.03
CA LEU A 258 7.27 -8.63 -16.70
C LEU A 258 8.23 -7.47 -16.45
N ALA A 259 9.05 -7.11 -17.43
CA ALA A 259 9.93 -5.95 -17.36
C ALA A 259 9.13 -4.63 -17.30
N ASP A 260 8.10 -4.49 -18.14
CA ASP A 260 7.21 -3.32 -18.12
C ASP A 260 6.48 -3.17 -16.78
N LEU A 261 6.02 -4.29 -16.20
CA LEU A 261 5.37 -4.30 -14.89
C LEU A 261 6.35 -3.86 -13.79
N GLN A 262 7.58 -4.36 -13.79
CA GLN A 262 8.61 -3.94 -12.82
C GLN A 262 8.88 -2.44 -12.94
N CYS A 263 9.09 -1.94 -14.16
CA CYS A 263 9.28 -0.51 -14.44
C CYS A 263 8.08 0.33 -13.94
N LEU A 264 6.85 -0.12 -14.15
CA LEU A 264 5.66 0.57 -13.67
C LEU A 264 5.59 0.58 -12.13
N LEU A 265 5.89 -0.55 -11.47
CA LEU A 265 5.87 -0.67 -10.01
C LEU A 265 7.00 0.12 -9.31
N GLU A 266 8.09 0.41 -10.02
CA GLU A 266 9.19 1.25 -9.52
C GLU A 266 8.90 2.74 -9.70
N ASN A 267 8.24 3.12 -10.80
CA ASN A 267 7.97 4.52 -11.13
C ASN A 267 6.62 5.04 -10.59
N ALA A 268 5.69 4.16 -10.26
CA ALA A 268 4.41 4.55 -9.68
C ALA A 268 4.55 4.89 -8.19
N TYR A 269 3.74 5.86 -7.72
CA TYR A 269 3.66 6.19 -6.30
C TYR A 269 3.18 4.96 -5.52
N GLN A 270 4.01 4.45 -4.61
CA GLN A 270 3.79 3.17 -3.94
C GLN A 270 2.42 3.06 -3.21
N PRO A 271 1.93 4.07 -2.48
CA PRO A 271 0.58 4.03 -1.89
C PRO A 271 -0.52 3.82 -2.94
N LEU A 272 -0.38 4.43 -4.11
CA LEU A 272 -1.33 4.27 -5.21
C LEU A 272 -1.32 2.82 -5.74
N VAL A 273 -0.14 2.21 -5.89
CA VAL A 273 -0.02 0.79 -6.28
C VAL A 273 -0.70 -0.12 -5.26
N VAL A 274 -0.43 0.10 -3.96
CA VAL A 274 -1.05 -0.66 -2.86
C VAL A 274 -2.57 -0.54 -2.92
N ARG A 275 -3.08 0.70 -3.06
CA ARG A 275 -4.51 0.99 -3.18
C ARG A 275 -5.14 0.21 -4.34
N GLU A 276 -4.56 0.26 -5.54
CA GLU A 276 -5.10 -0.46 -6.69
C GLU A 276 -5.05 -2.00 -6.52
N VAL A 277 -3.96 -2.54 -5.96
CA VAL A 277 -3.82 -3.98 -5.71
C VAL A 277 -4.86 -4.44 -4.68
N LEU A 278 -5.10 -3.65 -3.62
CA LEU A 278 -6.16 -3.92 -2.67
C LEU A 278 -7.54 -3.86 -3.32
N LEU A 279 -7.82 -2.87 -4.19
CA LEU A 279 -9.08 -2.80 -4.94
C LEU A 279 -9.31 -4.05 -5.82
N ILE A 280 -8.26 -4.63 -6.40
CA ILE A 280 -8.34 -5.90 -7.14
C ILE A 280 -8.72 -7.07 -6.21
N LEU A 281 -8.21 -7.10 -4.98
CA LEU A 281 -8.44 -8.16 -3.99
C LEU A 281 -9.77 -8.03 -3.21
N SER A 282 -10.26 -6.80 -3.00
CA SER A 282 -11.45 -6.47 -2.19
C SER A 282 -12.76 -7.06 -2.71
N ARG A 283 -12.78 -7.68 -3.89
CA ARG A 283 -13.91 -8.49 -4.40
C ARG A 283 -14.24 -9.70 -3.51
N SER A 284 -13.35 -10.07 -2.59
CA SER A 284 -13.53 -11.22 -1.68
C SER A 284 -14.20 -10.90 -0.34
N SER A 285 -14.15 -9.64 0.13
CA SER A 285 -14.58 -9.26 1.49
C SER A 285 -15.91 -8.50 1.55
N LEU A 286 -16.28 -7.75 0.50
CA LEU A 286 -17.45 -6.86 0.51
C LEU A 286 -18.79 -7.51 0.11
N GLN A 287 -18.81 -8.78 -0.33
CA GLN A 287 -20.03 -9.46 -0.80
C GLN A 287 -20.39 -10.68 0.06
N ARG A 288 -20.74 -10.44 1.34
CA ARG A 288 -21.46 -11.43 2.15
C ARG A 288 -23.00 -11.30 2.08
N ASN A 289 -23.55 -10.21 1.54
CA ASN A 289 -24.96 -9.86 1.77
C ASN A 289 -25.88 -9.74 0.53
N GLU A 290 -25.47 -10.14 -0.67
CA GLU A 290 -26.37 -10.12 -1.84
C GLU A 290 -26.78 -11.54 -2.27
N VAL A 291 -28.05 -11.86 -2.04
CA VAL A 291 -28.69 -13.12 -2.41
C VAL A 291 -28.96 -13.08 -3.92
N GLY A 292 -28.27 -13.91 -4.71
CA GLY A 292 -28.69 -14.23 -6.09
C GLY A 292 -27.63 -14.19 -7.19
N SER A 293 -26.43 -13.65 -6.94
CA SER A 293 -25.32 -13.65 -7.92
C SER A 293 -24.14 -14.42 -7.32
N ASN A 294 -23.70 -15.50 -7.96
CA ASN A 294 -22.50 -16.23 -7.53
C ASN A 294 -21.29 -15.28 -7.67
N PRO A 295 -20.69 -14.77 -6.58
CA PRO A 295 -19.62 -13.78 -6.70
C PRO A 295 -18.43 -14.44 -7.37
N GLU A 296 -18.05 -13.96 -8.57
CA GLU A 296 -16.84 -14.42 -9.25
C GLU A 296 -15.63 -14.17 -8.33
N ARG A 297 -15.16 -15.23 -7.67
CA ARG A 297 -14.05 -15.17 -6.71
C ARG A 297 -12.76 -14.83 -7.46
N VAL A 298 -11.93 -14.00 -6.84
CA VAL A 298 -10.59 -13.70 -7.33
C VAL A 298 -9.82 -15.01 -7.54
N PRO A 299 -9.23 -15.24 -8.73
CA PRO A 299 -8.48 -16.45 -9.00
C PRO A 299 -7.32 -16.65 -8.01
N ARG A 300 -7.07 -17.90 -7.59
CA ARG A 300 -5.99 -18.23 -6.63
C ARG A 300 -4.59 -17.84 -7.12
N TRP A 301 -4.36 -17.85 -8.44
CA TRP A 301 -3.09 -17.41 -9.02
C TRP A 301 -2.92 -15.90 -8.85
N LEU A 302 -3.98 -15.12 -9.08
CA LEU A 302 -3.97 -13.66 -8.95
C LEU A 302 -3.78 -13.25 -7.49
N LYS A 303 -4.53 -13.88 -6.57
CA LYS A 303 -4.37 -13.65 -5.14
C LYS A 303 -2.92 -13.85 -4.69
N ARG A 304 -2.29 -14.97 -5.06
CA ARG A 304 -0.89 -15.25 -4.69
C ARG A 304 0.09 -14.18 -5.19
N VAL A 305 -0.08 -13.70 -6.42
CA VAL A 305 0.80 -12.67 -6.99
C VAL A 305 0.57 -11.31 -6.32
N CYS A 306 -0.68 -10.92 -6.07
CA CYS A 306 -0.98 -9.69 -5.34
C CYS A 306 -0.45 -9.75 -3.90
N ASP A 307 -0.57 -10.89 -3.21
CA ASP A 307 -0.01 -11.08 -1.87
C ASP A 307 1.53 -10.94 -1.89
N GLN A 308 2.20 -11.47 -2.91
CA GLN A 308 3.65 -11.30 -3.11
C GLN A 308 4.03 -9.83 -3.36
N LEU A 309 3.29 -9.13 -4.21
CA LEU A 309 3.54 -7.71 -4.50
C LEU A 309 3.33 -6.83 -3.27
N LEU A 310 2.26 -7.06 -2.50
CA LEU A 310 2.00 -6.34 -1.24
C LEU A 310 3.11 -6.60 -0.23
N THR A 311 3.58 -7.85 -0.11
CA THR A 311 4.72 -8.20 0.73
C THR A 311 6.00 -7.47 0.29
N GLN A 312 6.28 -7.44 -1.01
CA GLN A 312 7.43 -6.71 -1.54
C GLN A 312 7.33 -5.20 -1.26
N CYS A 313 6.14 -4.61 -1.40
CA CYS A 313 5.89 -3.22 -1.04
C CYS A 313 6.15 -2.97 0.45
N LEU A 314 5.63 -3.82 1.33
CA LEU A 314 5.80 -3.71 2.78
C LEU A 314 7.27 -3.79 3.22
N LEU A 315 8.07 -4.65 2.58
CA LEU A 315 9.46 -4.90 2.95
C LEU A 315 10.48 -3.92 2.33
N ARG A 316 10.03 -2.98 1.49
CA ARG A 316 10.87 -1.85 1.03
C ARG A 316 11.11 -0.88 2.18
N LYS A 317 12.16 -0.05 2.08
CA LYS A 317 12.39 1.06 3.02
C LYS A 317 11.18 1.99 3.05
N GLU A 318 10.70 2.35 4.24
CA GLU A 318 9.47 3.12 4.47
C GLU A 318 8.21 2.47 3.82
N GLY A 319 8.26 1.18 3.51
CA GLY A 319 7.22 0.44 2.83
C GLY A 319 5.94 0.36 3.66
N LEU A 320 6.07 0.11 4.97
CA LEU A 320 4.94 0.04 5.89
C LEU A 320 4.15 1.36 5.95
N SER A 321 4.82 2.50 6.06
CA SER A 321 4.18 3.82 6.05
C SER A 321 3.41 4.06 4.74
N ARG A 322 4.01 3.71 3.60
CA ARG A 322 3.37 3.86 2.29
C ARG A 322 2.21 2.90 2.07
N VAL A 323 2.30 1.67 2.59
CA VAL A 323 1.19 0.71 2.59
C VAL A 323 0.05 1.23 3.45
N LEU A 324 0.35 1.76 4.65
CA LEU A 324 -0.65 2.39 5.52
C LEU A 324 -1.38 3.54 4.81
N CYS A 325 -0.65 4.47 4.18
CA CYS A 325 -1.26 5.51 3.35
C CYS A 325 -2.15 4.92 2.24
N GLY A 326 -1.68 3.90 1.52
CA GLY A 326 -2.46 3.26 0.47
C GLY A 326 -3.71 2.53 0.98
N VAL A 327 -3.66 1.97 2.18
CA VAL A 327 -4.82 1.36 2.86
C VAL A 327 -5.81 2.45 3.30
N PHE A 328 -5.34 3.54 3.90
CA PHE A 328 -6.20 4.67 4.25
C PHE A 328 -6.86 5.27 3.00
N ASP A 329 -6.12 5.43 1.90
CA ASP A 329 -6.65 5.90 0.61
C ASP A 329 -7.62 4.88 -0.03
N ALA A 330 -7.45 3.58 0.21
CA ALA A 330 -8.38 2.56 -0.28
C ALA A 330 -9.66 2.50 0.56
N CYS A 331 -9.54 2.66 1.87
CA CYS A 331 -10.65 2.59 2.83
C CYS A 331 -11.45 3.90 2.89
N SER A 332 -10.86 5.04 2.52
CA SER A 332 -11.52 6.35 2.51
C SER A 332 -12.40 6.63 1.29
N VAL A 333 -12.39 5.75 0.29
CA VAL A 333 -13.20 5.91 -0.93
C VAL A 333 -14.49 5.09 -0.80
N ASP A 334 -15.54 5.72 -0.27
CA ASP A 334 -16.91 5.31 -0.58
C ASP A 334 -17.34 5.91 -1.93
N SER A 335 -18.35 5.32 -2.60
CA SER A 335 -18.86 5.81 -3.89
C SER A 335 -19.44 7.23 -3.84
N SER A 336 -19.48 7.87 -2.67
CA SER A 336 -20.11 9.16 -2.40
C SER A 336 -19.16 10.27 -1.93
N GLY A 337 -17.87 9.99 -1.73
CA GLY A 337 -16.88 11.00 -1.31
C GLY A 337 -17.09 11.55 0.11
N ASN A 338 -17.72 10.79 1.01
CA ASN A 338 -17.87 11.20 2.41
C ASN A 338 -16.66 10.79 3.26
N ILE A 339 -16.35 11.61 4.27
CA ILE A 339 -15.31 11.32 5.27
C ILE A 339 -15.76 10.12 6.11
N VAL A 340 -14.92 9.09 6.16
CA VAL A 340 -15.27 7.78 6.73
C VAL A 340 -15.26 7.80 8.28
N SER A 341 -16.20 7.06 8.86
CA SER A 341 -16.62 7.01 10.27
C SER A 341 -15.59 6.46 11.27
N GLU A 342 -15.70 6.86 12.55
CA GLU A 342 -14.93 6.39 13.73
C GLU A 342 -14.95 4.87 13.99
N LYS A 343 -15.80 4.08 13.30
CA LYS A 343 -15.89 2.61 13.45
C LYS A 343 -14.83 1.81 12.67
N ASP A 344 -13.88 2.48 12.03
CA ASP A 344 -12.89 1.83 11.15
C ASP A 344 -11.66 1.26 11.87
N TRP A 345 -11.57 1.38 13.19
CA TRP A 345 -10.45 0.81 13.95
C TRP A 345 -10.35 -0.72 13.86
N GLU A 346 -11.48 -1.44 13.74
CA GLU A 346 -11.51 -2.90 13.54
C GLU A 346 -10.84 -3.30 12.21
N LYS A 347 -10.94 -2.45 11.18
CA LYS A 347 -10.26 -2.67 9.89
C LYS A 347 -8.74 -2.54 10.05
N TYR A 348 -8.29 -1.64 10.93
CA TYR A 348 -6.88 -1.42 11.20
C TYR A 348 -6.27 -2.51 12.10
N GLU A 349 -7.04 -3.07 13.03
CA GLU A 349 -6.64 -4.26 13.79
C GLU A 349 -6.54 -5.50 12.88
N ALA A 350 -7.49 -5.67 11.96
CA ALA A 350 -7.40 -6.70 10.92
C ALA A 350 -6.16 -6.50 10.03
N PHE A 351 -5.84 -5.25 9.65
CA PHE A 351 -4.61 -4.93 8.91
C PHE A 351 -3.36 -5.28 9.71
N ALA A 352 -3.28 -4.89 10.99
CA ALA A 352 -2.17 -5.22 11.87
C ALA A 352 -1.94 -6.73 11.98
N THR A 353 -3.03 -7.50 12.13
CA THR A 353 -3.00 -8.97 12.16
C THR A 353 -2.49 -9.56 10.85
N ILE A 354 -2.88 -8.99 9.72
CA ILE A 354 -2.42 -9.43 8.39
C ILE A 354 -0.93 -9.14 8.20
N VAL A 355 -0.46 -7.95 8.58
CA VAL A 355 0.94 -7.53 8.48
C VAL A 355 1.84 -8.39 9.37
N ALA A 356 1.39 -8.70 10.58
CA ALA A 356 2.16 -9.53 11.51
C ALA A 356 2.23 -11.00 11.09
N ARG A 357 1.24 -11.50 10.31
CA ARG A 357 1.24 -12.86 9.77
C ARG A 357 2.27 -13.00 8.65
N ILE A 358 3.15 -13.98 8.79
CA ILE A 358 4.16 -14.31 7.79
C ILE A 358 3.45 -14.82 6.51
N PRO A 359 3.75 -14.26 5.33
CA PRO A 359 3.18 -14.72 4.08
C PRO A 359 3.49 -16.21 3.83
N GLY A 360 2.48 -17.00 3.47
CA GLY A 360 2.65 -18.43 3.17
C GLY A 360 3.44 -18.74 1.89
N SER A 361 3.92 -17.72 1.17
CA SER A 361 4.84 -17.88 0.06
C SER A 361 6.26 -18.10 0.60
N GLY A 362 6.75 -19.34 0.56
CA GLY A 362 8.02 -19.79 1.16
C GLY A 362 9.32 -19.21 0.59
N GLN A 363 9.34 -17.94 0.17
CA GLN A 363 10.53 -17.24 -0.32
C GLN A 363 11.30 -16.50 0.79
N ILE A 364 10.70 -16.28 1.97
CA ILE A 364 11.30 -15.48 3.05
C ILE A 364 11.18 -16.24 4.37
N SER A 365 12.28 -16.34 5.13
CA SER A 365 12.25 -16.90 6.48
C SER A 365 11.49 -15.98 7.44
N PRO A 366 10.85 -16.52 8.49
CA PRO A 366 10.15 -15.70 9.48
C PRO A 366 11.07 -14.65 10.12
N GLU A 367 12.32 -14.99 10.39
CA GLU A 367 13.32 -14.07 10.93
C GLU A 367 13.65 -12.95 9.93
N GLY A 368 13.90 -13.30 8.66
CA GLY A 368 14.23 -12.31 7.63
C GLY A 368 13.08 -11.35 7.30
N TYR A 369 11.83 -11.79 7.52
CA TYR A 369 10.65 -10.93 7.43
C TYR A 369 10.62 -9.91 8.58
N TYR A 370 10.77 -10.36 9.83
CA TYR A 370 10.75 -9.47 11.00
C TYR A 370 11.98 -8.56 11.09
N GLU A 371 13.15 -8.99 10.61
CA GLU A 371 14.34 -8.14 10.53
C GLU A 371 14.13 -6.89 9.66
N LYS A 372 13.33 -7.01 8.60
CA LYS A 372 12.99 -5.89 7.69
C LYS A 372 11.78 -5.08 8.16
N LEU A 373 10.83 -5.72 8.86
CA LEU A 373 9.61 -5.07 9.35
C LEU A 373 9.84 -4.28 10.65
N ALA A 374 10.54 -4.87 11.62
CA ALA A 374 10.79 -4.28 12.94
C ALA A 374 11.36 -2.85 12.92
N PRO A 375 12.41 -2.51 12.13
CA PRO A 375 12.93 -1.14 12.11
C PRO A 375 11.90 -0.12 11.59
N GLN A 376 11.03 -0.51 10.65
CA GLN A 376 9.98 0.37 10.13
C GLN A 376 8.88 0.62 11.18
N VAL A 377 8.51 -0.41 11.94
CA VAL A 377 7.55 -0.27 13.05
C VAL A 377 8.15 0.60 14.16
N ALA A 378 9.44 0.42 14.47
CA ALA A 378 10.13 1.24 15.45
C ALA A 378 10.14 2.72 15.05
N GLU A 379 10.41 3.02 13.78
CA GLU A 379 10.39 4.39 13.24
C GLU A 379 9.02 5.04 13.34
N LEU A 380 7.93 4.30 13.07
CA LEU A 380 6.56 4.81 13.24
C LEU A 380 6.23 5.14 14.70
N LEU A 381 6.75 4.36 15.65
CA LEU A 381 6.56 4.57 17.09
C LEU A 381 7.42 5.72 17.62
N SER A 382 8.69 5.83 17.20
CA SER A 382 9.62 6.87 17.65
C SER A 382 9.50 8.21 16.89
N GLY A 383 8.74 8.25 15.80
CA GLY A 383 8.57 9.45 14.97
C GLY A 383 7.96 10.62 15.75
N SER A 384 8.59 11.80 15.63
CA SER A 384 8.16 13.03 16.31
C SER A 384 6.84 13.62 15.78
N SER A 385 6.38 13.19 14.60
CA SER A 385 5.21 13.75 13.90
C SER A 385 4.16 12.72 13.47
N THR A 386 4.16 11.49 14.03
CA THR A 386 3.14 10.49 13.69
C THR A 386 1.76 10.91 14.20
N ASP A 387 0.76 10.86 13.32
CA ASP A 387 -0.63 11.07 13.68
C ASP A 387 -1.14 9.96 14.62
N LYS A 388 -2.17 10.28 15.42
CA LYS A 388 -2.70 9.36 16.44
C LYS A 388 -3.16 8.03 15.86
N VAL A 389 -3.71 8.02 14.64
CA VAL A 389 -4.21 6.80 14.00
C VAL A 389 -3.03 5.91 13.61
N THR A 390 -2.06 6.44 12.86
CA THR A 390 -0.84 5.69 12.48
C THR A 390 -0.10 5.17 13.71
N PHE A 391 0.02 5.96 14.77
CA PHE A 391 0.65 5.51 16.01
C PHE A 391 -0.11 4.32 16.63
N ARG A 392 -1.44 4.39 16.71
CA ARG A 392 -2.26 3.28 17.22
C ARG A 392 -2.14 2.03 16.35
N VAL A 393 -2.08 2.17 15.02
CA VAL A 393 -1.86 1.03 14.12
C VAL A 393 -0.47 0.43 14.32
N ALA A 394 0.57 1.24 14.54
CA ALA A 394 1.91 0.73 14.86
C ALA A 394 1.93 -0.05 16.19
N CYS A 395 1.19 0.41 17.21
CA CYS A 395 0.98 -0.35 18.45
C CYS A 395 0.26 -1.69 18.18
N GLY A 396 -0.81 -1.68 17.37
CA GLY A 396 -1.53 -2.90 16.98
C GLY A 396 -0.65 -3.90 16.21
N ILE A 397 0.18 -3.43 15.28
CA ILE A 397 1.15 -4.28 14.55
C ILE A 397 2.13 -4.90 15.54
N THR A 398 2.64 -4.11 16.48
CA THR A 398 3.58 -4.58 17.51
C THR A 398 2.92 -5.65 18.40
N GLY A 399 1.66 -5.46 18.80
CA GLY A 399 0.87 -6.44 19.54
C GLY A 399 0.68 -7.74 18.75
N ALA A 400 0.23 -7.64 17.50
CA ALA A 400 0.04 -8.80 16.63
C ALA A 400 1.35 -9.56 16.34
N MET A 401 2.48 -8.85 16.24
CA MET A 401 3.82 -9.46 16.13
C MET A 401 4.21 -10.20 17.42
N LEU A 402 3.84 -9.67 18.58
CA LEU A 402 4.12 -10.28 19.88
C LEU A 402 3.28 -11.55 20.10
N GLU A 403 2.01 -11.55 19.67
CA GLU A 403 1.15 -12.75 19.67
C GLU A 403 1.67 -13.83 18.72
N ALA A 404 2.15 -13.44 17.54
CA ALA A 404 2.60 -14.39 16.53
C ALA A 404 3.96 -15.03 16.85
N GLN A 405 4.96 -14.24 17.25
CA GLN A 405 6.33 -14.70 17.56
C GLN A 405 6.95 -13.82 18.67
N PRO A 406 6.68 -14.11 19.95
CA PRO A 406 7.08 -13.23 21.05
C PRO A 406 8.61 -13.07 21.16
N GLY A 407 9.37 -14.15 21.04
CA GLY A 407 10.83 -14.11 21.16
C GLY A 407 11.53 -13.26 20.10
N LEU A 408 11.06 -13.30 18.85
CA LEU A 408 11.63 -12.48 17.78
C LEU A 408 11.25 -11.01 17.93
N THR A 409 10.00 -10.72 18.28
CA THR A 409 9.51 -9.35 18.49
C THR A 409 10.21 -8.69 19.67
N SER A 410 10.38 -9.39 20.79
CA SER A 410 11.15 -8.88 21.93
C SER A 410 12.60 -8.57 21.55
N ARG A 411 13.25 -9.45 20.78
CA ARG A 411 14.66 -9.29 20.40
C ARG A 411 14.90 -8.20 19.36
N LEU A 412 14.06 -8.13 18.32
CA LEU A 412 14.29 -7.27 17.15
C LEU A 412 13.65 -5.88 17.28
N LEU A 413 12.58 -5.75 18.07
CA LEU A 413 11.78 -4.53 18.22
C LEU A 413 11.85 -3.97 19.65
N LEU A 414 11.29 -4.68 20.64
CA LEU A 414 11.14 -4.13 22.00
C LEU A 414 12.50 -3.82 22.66
N ARG A 415 13.49 -4.69 22.48
CA ARG A 415 14.85 -4.47 23.01
C ARG A 415 15.49 -3.18 22.46
N LYS A 416 15.15 -2.78 21.23
CA LYS A 416 15.66 -1.53 20.63
C LYS A 416 14.87 -0.32 21.14
N LEU A 417 13.55 -0.43 21.22
CA LEU A 417 12.69 0.66 21.71
C LEU A 417 12.99 1.01 23.17
N PHE A 418 13.18 -0.01 24.01
CA PHE A 418 13.39 0.17 25.45
C PHE A 418 14.85 0.02 25.87
N GLN A 419 15.79 0.08 24.92
CA GLN A 419 17.21 -0.14 25.18
C GLN A 419 17.75 0.71 26.36
N PRO A 420 17.48 2.03 26.47
CA PRO A 420 18.04 2.84 27.55
C PRO A 420 17.60 2.36 28.95
N LEU A 421 16.34 1.96 29.09
CA LEU A 421 15.80 1.41 30.34
C LEU A 421 16.34 -0.01 30.59
N LEU A 422 16.40 -0.85 29.55
CA LEU A 422 16.91 -2.22 29.65
C LEU A 422 18.41 -2.30 29.98
N ASN A 423 19.21 -1.30 29.63
CA ASN A 423 20.61 -1.19 30.03
C ASN A 423 20.76 -1.04 31.56
N CYS A 424 19.76 -0.43 32.20
CA CYS A 424 19.70 -0.27 33.66
C CYS A 424 19.27 -1.56 34.39
N MET A 425 18.95 -2.62 33.63
CA MET A 425 18.44 -3.88 34.15
C MET A 425 19.45 -5.02 33.99
N LEU A 426 19.36 -6.03 34.85
CA LEU A 426 20.20 -7.21 34.81
C LEU A 426 19.92 -8.00 33.52
N GLN A 427 20.84 -7.89 32.57
CA GLN A 427 21.00 -8.85 31.48
C GLN A 427 22.16 -9.79 31.82
N GLU A 428 22.18 -11.01 31.28
CA GLU A 428 23.24 -12.03 31.46
C GLU A 428 24.62 -11.62 30.84
N GLY A 429 25.07 -10.37 31.05
CA GLY A 429 26.30 -9.80 30.51
C GLY A 429 27.32 -9.44 31.60
N PRO A 430 28.59 -9.18 31.22
CA PRO A 430 29.65 -8.84 32.17
C PRO A 430 29.37 -7.51 32.91
N LEU A 431 29.99 -7.36 34.08
CA LEU A 431 30.02 -6.12 34.87
C LEU A 431 30.58 -4.98 34.00
N LEU A 432 29.95 -3.80 34.07
CA LEU A 432 30.33 -2.61 33.29
C LEU A 432 31.63 -2.00 33.86
N ASP A 433 32.41 -1.34 33.01
CA ASP A 433 33.63 -0.63 33.43
C ASP A 433 33.28 0.63 34.27
N GLN A 434 34.14 0.93 35.25
CA GLN A 434 33.85 1.74 36.45
C GLN A 434 33.56 3.25 36.22
N THR A 435 33.49 3.74 34.98
CA THR A 435 33.47 5.20 34.68
C THR A 435 32.45 5.65 33.65
N GLU A 436 31.54 4.79 33.16
CA GLU A 436 30.65 5.16 32.06
C GLU A 436 29.23 5.57 32.49
N VAL A 437 28.72 6.61 31.81
CA VAL A 437 27.28 6.95 31.79
C VAL A 437 26.57 5.82 31.07
N ILE A 438 25.65 5.14 31.75
CA ILE A 438 24.97 3.94 31.27
C ILE A 438 23.84 4.31 30.31
N ALA A 439 23.15 5.41 30.58
CA ALA A 439 22.19 6.04 29.69
C ALA A 439 22.09 7.54 30.00
N THR A 440 22.06 8.35 28.95
CA THR A 440 21.97 9.80 29.06
C THR A 440 20.55 10.26 29.41
N GLU A 441 20.45 11.50 29.88
CA GLU A 441 19.17 12.14 30.20
C GLU A 441 18.17 12.12 29.03
N ASN A 442 18.64 12.40 27.82
CA ASN A 442 17.79 12.43 26.62
C ASN A 442 17.31 11.03 26.22
N GLU A 443 18.16 10.01 26.38
CA GLU A 443 17.81 8.62 26.05
C GLU A 443 16.76 8.06 27.00
N ILE A 444 16.91 8.27 28.31
CA ILE A 444 15.90 7.85 29.30
C ILE A 444 14.62 8.66 29.10
N GLY A 445 14.71 9.98 28.95
CA GLY A 445 13.54 10.84 28.77
C GLY A 445 12.71 10.46 27.55
N SER A 446 13.35 10.35 26.38
CA SER A 446 12.67 9.94 25.14
C SER A 446 12.05 8.55 25.23
N CYS A 447 12.70 7.63 25.94
CA CYS A 447 12.19 6.26 26.15
C CYS A 447 10.96 6.25 27.06
N VAL A 448 10.98 7.01 28.17
CA VAL A 448 9.83 7.14 29.08
C VAL A 448 8.66 7.82 28.37
N GLU A 449 8.90 8.89 27.60
CA GLU A 449 7.87 9.54 26.79
C GLU A 449 7.25 8.59 25.76
N LEU A 450 8.08 7.74 25.11
CA LEU A 450 7.59 6.72 24.19
C LEU A 450 6.71 5.70 24.91
N VAL A 451 7.13 5.18 26.07
CA VAL A 451 6.33 4.23 26.87
C VAL A 451 5.02 4.86 27.30
N HIS A 452 5.05 6.11 27.76
CA HIS A 452 3.85 6.87 28.13
C HIS A 452 2.90 7.03 26.94
N LYS A 453 3.42 7.41 25.77
CA LYS A 453 2.65 7.52 24.53
C LYS A 453 2.02 6.19 24.12
N ILE A 454 2.75 5.07 24.25
CA ILE A 454 2.24 3.71 24.00
C ILE A 454 1.05 3.42 24.91
N VAL A 455 1.21 3.59 26.22
CA VAL A 455 0.19 3.33 27.24
C VAL A 455 -1.07 4.18 27.00
N CYS A 456 -0.92 5.45 26.61
CA CYS A 456 -2.05 6.35 26.35
C CYS A 456 -2.86 6.03 25.08
N ASN A 457 -2.32 5.24 24.15
CA ASN A 457 -2.96 4.96 22.85
C ASN A 457 -3.45 3.52 22.68
N ILE A 458 -3.34 2.71 23.73
CA ILE A 458 -3.66 1.28 23.72
C ILE A 458 -4.88 0.99 24.59
N ASP A 459 -5.63 -0.05 24.24
CA ASP A 459 -6.82 -0.50 24.98
C ASP A 459 -6.44 -1.29 26.25
N PRO A 460 -7.27 -1.21 27.32
CA PRO A 460 -7.03 -1.97 28.54
C PRO A 460 -7.04 -3.48 28.25
N GLY A 461 -5.93 -4.16 28.54
CA GLY A 461 -5.75 -5.60 28.29
C GLY A 461 -4.98 -5.97 27.02
N HIS A 462 -4.45 -4.99 26.28
CA HIS A 462 -3.58 -5.26 25.13
C HIS A 462 -2.25 -5.91 25.57
N ILE A 463 -1.78 -6.89 24.80
CA ILE A 463 -0.58 -7.71 25.09
C ILE A 463 0.72 -6.91 25.29
N LEU A 464 0.78 -5.68 24.76
CA LEU A 464 1.93 -4.80 24.98
C LEU A 464 2.10 -4.38 26.45
N LEU A 465 1.02 -4.33 27.24
CA LEU A 465 1.12 -4.01 28.65
C LEU A 465 1.88 -5.11 29.41
N ASP A 466 1.69 -6.38 29.05
CA ASP A 466 2.46 -7.51 29.58
C ASP A 466 3.95 -7.40 29.19
N ALA A 467 4.24 -6.87 28.00
CA ALA A 467 5.60 -6.66 27.53
C ALA A 467 6.34 -5.52 28.25
N LEU A 468 5.62 -4.64 28.95
CA LEU A 468 6.20 -3.57 29.77
C LEU A 468 6.50 -4.02 31.21
N VAL A 469 5.95 -5.14 31.67
CA VAL A 469 6.20 -5.68 33.02
C VAL A 469 7.70 -5.83 33.33
N PRO A 470 8.58 -6.32 32.42
CA PRO A 470 10.00 -6.43 32.70
C PRO A 470 10.70 -5.09 32.94
N ILE A 471 10.18 -3.96 32.44
CA ILE A 471 10.77 -2.62 32.66
C ILE A 471 10.09 -1.86 33.81
N PHE A 472 9.04 -2.42 34.41
CA PHE A 472 8.33 -1.81 35.53
C PHE A 472 9.24 -1.46 36.72
N PRO A 473 10.21 -2.30 37.14
CA PRO A 473 11.07 -1.98 38.27
C PRO A 473 11.92 -0.72 38.06
N ILE A 474 12.49 -0.51 36.87
CA ILE A 474 13.32 0.68 36.61
C ILE A 474 12.46 1.95 36.54
N LEU A 475 11.23 1.86 36.01
CA LEU A 475 10.28 2.99 36.03
C LEU A 475 9.83 3.34 37.45
N PHE A 476 9.62 2.33 38.30
CA PHE A 476 9.34 2.52 39.72
C PHE A 476 10.50 3.22 40.43
N GLU A 477 11.73 2.80 40.18
CA GLU A 477 12.92 3.45 40.75
C GLU A 477 13.07 4.92 40.31
N ILE A 478 12.77 5.22 39.04
CA ILE A 478 12.76 6.60 38.53
C ILE A 478 11.67 7.42 39.23
N ALA A 479 10.47 6.87 39.41
CA ALA A 479 9.38 7.56 40.11
C ALA A 479 9.75 7.85 41.57
N VAL A 480 10.26 6.86 42.31
CA VAL A 480 10.71 7.02 43.70
C VAL A 480 11.78 8.09 43.83
N PHE A 481 12.77 8.09 42.93
CA PHE A 481 13.83 9.09 42.93
C PHE A 481 13.30 10.50 42.61
N THR A 482 12.28 10.62 41.76
CA THR A 482 11.76 11.91 41.31
C THR A 482 10.68 12.51 42.21
N GLU A 483 10.17 11.78 43.21
CA GLU A 483 9.07 12.19 44.10
C GLU A 483 9.24 13.60 44.72
N ASN A 484 10.45 13.91 45.20
CA ASN A 484 10.79 15.20 45.83
C ASN A 484 11.53 16.16 44.88
N THR A 485 11.41 15.96 43.57
CA THR A 485 12.11 16.74 42.55
C THR A 485 11.12 17.43 41.61
N VAL A 486 11.60 18.42 40.85
CA VAL A 486 10.82 19.10 39.79
C VAL A 486 10.92 18.41 38.43
N SER A 487 11.27 17.12 38.40
CA SER A 487 11.44 16.40 37.14
C SER A 487 10.11 16.19 36.42
N TYR A 488 10.08 16.45 35.12
CA TYR A 488 8.91 16.22 34.27
C TYR A 488 8.59 14.73 34.08
N LEU A 489 9.55 13.84 34.36
CA LEU A 489 9.37 12.39 34.22
C LEU A 489 8.49 11.76 35.31
N ARG A 490 8.30 12.45 36.43
CA ARG A 490 7.54 11.93 37.59
C ARG A 490 6.12 11.54 37.21
N SER A 491 5.34 12.49 36.69
CA SER A 491 3.94 12.25 36.31
C SER A 491 3.82 11.21 35.19
N LEU A 492 4.76 11.20 34.24
CA LEU A 492 4.78 10.20 33.17
C LEU A 492 4.98 8.80 33.74
N CYS A 493 5.93 8.62 34.67
CA CYS A 493 6.19 7.33 35.30
C CYS A 493 5.02 6.87 36.16
N GLU A 494 4.41 7.75 36.97
CA GLU A 494 3.22 7.43 37.77
C GLU A 494 2.06 6.93 36.90
N GLU A 495 1.75 7.63 35.80
CA GLU A 495 0.69 7.21 34.87
C GLU A 495 1.01 5.87 34.21
N ILE A 496 2.25 5.65 33.78
CA ILE A 496 2.68 4.36 33.21
C ILE A 496 2.52 3.24 34.25
N LEU A 497 3.05 3.43 35.46
CA LEU A 497 2.99 2.46 36.54
C LEU A 497 1.55 2.13 36.91
N SER A 498 0.68 3.14 36.97
CA SER A 498 -0.74 2.98 37.23
C SER A 498 -1.41 2.10 36.18
N VAL A 499 -1.26 2.41 34.90
CA VAL A 499 -1.92 1.65 33.83
C VAL A 499 -1.37 0.22 33.74
N VAL A 500 -0.05 0.04 33.84
CA VAL A 500 0.54 -1.31 33.82
C VAL A 500 0.05 -2.11 35.03
N TYR A 501 0.08 -1.55 36.25
CA TYR A 501 -0.38 -2.23 37.46
C TYR A 501 -1.84 -2.68 37.36
N HIS A 502 -2.74 -1.78 36.95
CA HIS A 502 -4.17 -2.09 36.83
C HIS A 502 -4.52 -3.02 35.66
N SER A 503 -3.64 -3.13 34.65
CA SER A 503 -3.83 -4.07 33.54
C SER A 503 -3.51 -5.52 33.92
N GLN A 504 -2.72 -5.74 34.98
CA GLN A 504 -2.28 -7.06 35.38
C GLN A 504 -3.31 -7.75 36.29
N PRO A 505 -3.42 -9.10 36.27
CA PRO A 505 -4.21 -9.84 37.25
C PRO A 505 -3.75 -9.53 38.68
N SER A 506 -4.68 -9.52 39.65
CA SER A 506 -4.43 -9.15 41.06
C SER A 506 -3.20 -9.84 41.67
N ASP A 507 -3.02 -11.12 41.38
CA ASP A 507 -1.91 -11.92 41.92
C ASP A 507 -0.56 -11.51 41.31
N CYS A 508 -0.56 -11.14 40.03
CA CYS A 508 0.63 -10.67 39.33
C CYS A 508 1.00 -9.25 39.77
N ALA A 509 0.01 -8.37 39.87
CA ALA A 509 0.18 -6.98 40.30
C ALA A 509 0.76 -6.88 41.73
N THR A 510 0.21 -7.66 42.66
CA THR A 510 0.73 -7.75 44.04
C THR A 510 2.14 -8.35 44.11
N SER A 511 2.40 -9.40 43.32
CA SER A 511 3.75 -9.99 43.22
C SER A 511 4.77 -9.03 42.62
N LEU A 512 4.38 -8.24 41.62
CA LEU A 512 5.23 -7.23 40.98
C LEU A 512 5.58 -6.11 41.96
N LEU A 513 4.61 -5.62 42.73
CA LEU A 513 4.84 -4.62 43.77
C LEU A 513 5.73 -5.16 44.90
N HIS A 514 5.47 -6.37 45.36
CA HIS A 514 6.30 -7.05 46.34
C HIS A 514 7.74 -7.22 45.84
N TRP A 515 7.92 -7.55 44.56
CA TRP A 515 9.23 -7.65 43.92
C TRP A 515 9.98 -6.31 43.90
N CYS A 516 9.31 -5.22 43.54
CA CYS A 516 9.92 -3.87 43.56
C CYS A 516 10.33 -3.44 44.98
N LEU A 517 9.55 -3.79 46.00
CA LEU A 517 9.80 -3.40 47.38
C LEU A 517 10.90 -4.22 48.07
N PHE A 518 10.90 -5.54 47.86
CA PHE A 518 11.71 -6.46 48.68
C PHE A 518 12.74 -7.25 47.89
N GLY A 519 12.69 -7.29 46.56
CA GLY A 519 13.66 -8.00 45.71
C GLY A 519 13.76 -9.51 45.98
N THR A 520 12.72 -10.12 46.57
CA THR A 520 12.65 -11.52 47.02
C THR A 520 12.34 -12.47 45.87
N GLU A 521 13.00 -13.63 45.77
CA GLU A 521 12.92 -14.63 44.66
C GLU A 521 11.64 -14.57 43.80
N GLY A 522 11.67 -13.71 42.79
CA GLY A 522 10.56 -13.43 41.89
C GLY A 522 10.70 -14.21 40.60
N LYS A 523 9.61 -14.29 39.83
CA LYS A 523 9.65 -14.88 38.49
C LYS A 523 10.66 -14.11 37.63
N PRO A 524 11.46 -14.79 36.78
CA PRO A 524 12.44 -14.15 35.90
C PRO A 524 11.81 -13.12 34.93
N SER A 525 10.49 -13.14 34.76
CA SER A 525 9.72 -12.20 33.93
C SER A 525 9.66 -10.77 34.47
N PHE A 526 9.86 -10.53 35.78
CA PHE A 526 9.67 -9.20 36.37
C PHE A 526 10.85 -8.25 36.16
N GLY A 527 11.98 -8.73 35.64
CA GLY A 527 13.19 -7.93 35.46
C GLY A 527 13.80 -7.50 36.80
N LYS A 528 15.10 -7.18 36.84
CA LYS A 528 15.75 -6.70 38.07
C LYS A 528 16.64 -5.51 37.75
N VAL A 529 16.52 -4.43 38.51
CA VAL A 529 17.43 -3.29 38.39
C VAL A 529 18.83 -3.72 38.81
N ARG A 530 19.82 -3.31 38.02
CA ARG A 530 21.23 -3.58 38.28
C ARG A 530 21.67 -2.92 39.60
N PRO A 531 22.34 -3.65 40.51
CA PRO A 531 22.82 -3.06 41.77
C PRO A 531 23.94 -2.04 41.55
N ASP A 532 24.63 -2.12 40.41
CA ASP A 532 25.69 -1.21 39.96
C ASP A 532 25.15 0.00 39.18
N VAL A 533 23.83 0.24 39.15
CA VAL A 533 23.22 1.42 38.54
C VAL A 533 22.74 2.40 39.61
N CYS A 534 23.08 3.68 39.45
CA CYS A 534 22.55 4.79 40.21
C CYS A 534 21.79 5.73 39.28
N ILE A 535 20.63 6.19 39.74
CA ILE A 535 19.83 7.22 39.08
C ILE A 535 20.31 8.60 39.58
N ALA A 536 20.48 9.56 38.68
CA ALA A 536 20.87 10.93 39.02
C ALA A 536 20.07 11.95 38.19
N LEU A 537 19.95 13.18 38.71
CA LEU A 537 19.34 14.28 37.96
C LEU A 537 20.26 14.71 36.81
N GLY A 538 19.65 14.94 35.66
CA GLY A 538 20.30 15.52 34.49
C GLY A 538 20.30 17.05 34.52
N SER A 539 20.99 17.66 33.57
CA SER A 539 21.12 19.12 33.46
C SER A 539 19.86 19.80 32.91
N SER A 540 18.95 19.05 32.27
CA SER A 540 17.74 19.56 31.63
C SER A 540 16.46 19.23 32.43
N GLY A 541 16.58 18.75 33.67
CA GLY A 541 15.46 18.41 34.56
C GLY A 541 14.90 16.99 34.39
N GLY A 542 15.52 16.16 33.55
CA GLY A 542 15.29 14.73 33.43
C GLY A 542 16.25 13.90 34.30
N VAL A 543 16.40 12.63 33.95
CA VAL A 543 17.11 11.62 34.74
C VAL A 543 18.14 10.88 33.89
N GLN A 544 19.34 10.68 34.42
CA GLN A 544 20.42 9.91 33.79
C GLN A 544 20.83 8.70 34.66
N ALA A 545 21.33 7.64 34.03
CA ALA A 545 21.82 6.44 34.71
C ALA A 545 23.35 6.40 34.72
N LEU A 546 23.93 6.23 35.90
CA LEU A 546 25.38 6.24 36.15
C LEU A 546 25.81 4.92 36.81
N HIS A 547 27.05 4.50 36.57
CA HIS A 547 27.63 3.38 37.30
C HIS A 547 27.87 3.73 38.77
N ARG A 548 27.46 2.84 39.69
CA ARG A 548 27.58 2.99 41.14
C ARG A 548 28.72 2.13 41.68
N SER A 549 29.69 2.76 42.33
CA SER A 549 30.89 2.10 42.87
C SER A 549 30.76 1.60 44.32
N SER A 550 29.73 2.02 45.07
CA SER A 550 29.50 1.64 46.49
C SER A 550 28.03 1.29 46.78
N LEU A 551 27.80 0.37 47.73
CA LEU A 551 26.46 0.00 48.18
C LEU A 551 25.78 1.16 48.95
N MET A 552 24.44 1.23 48.90
CA MET A 552 23.64 2.22 49.64
C MET A 552 23.88 2.13 51.15
N GLY A 553 23.94 3.29 51.81
CA GLY A 553 23.94 3.38 53.27
C GLY A 553 22.53 3.24 53.88
N ASP A 554 22.47 2.89 55.16
CA ASP A 554 21.20 2.62 55.87
C ASP A 554 20.27 3.85 55.96
N GLU A 555 20.81 5.07 56.07
CA GLU A 555 20.02 6.31 56.07
C GLU A 555 19.42 6.61 54.69
N GLU A 556 20.15 6.33 53.61
CA GLU A 556 19.67 6.48 52.23
C GLU A 556 18.53 5.48 51.96
N TRP A 557 18.64 4.28 52.52
CA TRP A 557 17.59 3.25 52.44
C TRP A 557 16.33 3.63 53.22
N ALA A 558 16.46 4.22 54.41
CA ALA A 558 15.33 4.69 55.20
C ALA A 558 14.55 5.81 54.48
N ALA A 559 15.25 6.84 53.99
CA ALA A 559 14.64 7.94 53.24
C ALA A 559 13.93 7.46 51.96
N ARG A 560 14.50 6.43 51.31
CA ARG A 560 13.92 5.79 50.13
C ARG A 560 12.64 5.03 50.45
N THR A 561 12.53 4.41 51.62
CA THR A 561 11.33 3.64 52.02
C THR A 561 10.11 4.55 52.19
N ASP A 562 10.30 5.76 52.73
CA ASP A 562 9.22 6.76 52.84
C ASP A 562 8.75 7.23 51.45
N GLN A 563 9.69 7.47 50.54
CA GLN A 563 9.40 7.86 49.14
C GLN A 563 8.67 6.75 48.37
N MET A 564 9.03 5.49 48.59
CA MET A 564 8.31 4.34 48.02
C MET A 564 6.83 4.33 48.42
N GLY A 565 6.54 4.63 49.69
CA GLY A 565 5.16 4.70 50.18
C GLY A 565 4.33 5.78 49.47
N LEU A 566 4.92 6.95 49.24
CA LEU A 566 4.26 8.05 48.53
C LEU A 566 3.97 7.71 47.07
N VAL A 567 4.96 7.18 46.35
CA VAL A 567 4.78 6.77 44.93
C VAL A 567 3.72 5.69 44.79
N ILE A 568 3.75 4.67 45.67
CA ILE A 568 2.72 3.63 45.69
C ILE A 568 1.33 4.23 45.93
N ALA A 569 1.21 5.18 46.85
CA ALA A 569 -0.06 5.86 47.09
C ALA A 569 -0.51 6.64 45.83
N ALA A 570 0.41 7.36 45.19
CA ALA A 570 0.14 8.17 44.02
C ALA A 570 -0.38 7.34 42.82
N PHE A 571 0.34 6.29 42.40
CA PHE A 571 -0.06 5.55 41.19
C PHE A 571 -1.20 4.54 41.43
N ILE A 572 -1.40 4.06 42.67
CA ILE A 572 -2.51 3.14 42.98
C ILE A 572 -3.82 3.90 43.24
N PHE A 573 -3.77 5.07 43.92
CA PHE A 573 -4.98 5.74 44.40
C PHE A 573 -5.24 7.13 43.79
N GLU A 574 -4.23 7.86 43.33
CA GLU A 574 -4.38 9.27 42.91
C GLU A 574 -4.32 9.48 41.39
N SER A 575 -3.61 8.63 40.65
CA SER A 575 -3.61 8.67 39.19
C SER A 575 -5.00 8.27 38.69
N GLY A 576 -5.84 9.27 38.45
CA GLY A 576 -7.14 9.10 37.81
C GLY A 576 -6.92 8.30 36.54
N VAL A 577 -7.35 7.04 36.57
CA VAL A 577 -7.26 6.14 35.44
C VAL A 577 -7.80 6.90 34.21
N PRO A 578 -7.03 7.07 33.12
CA PRO A 578 -7.50 7.85 31.99
C PRO A 578 -8.88 7.34 31.61
N GLN A 579 -9.85 8.26 31.49
CA GLN A 579 -11.32 8.05 31.46
C GLN A 579 -11.86 6.95 30.51
N ARG A 580 -11.01 6.27 29.75
CA ARG A 580 -11.33 5.11 28.91
C ARG A 580 -11.37 3.75 29.63
N ILE A 581 -10.74 3.58 30.81
CA ILE A 581 -10.75 2.27 31.50
C ILE A 581 -12.04 2.07 32.33
N GLN A 582 -12.88 3.10 32.48
CA GLN A 582 -14.16 3.02 33.20
C GLN A 582 -15.39 2.75 32.31
N GLN A 583 -15.22 2.39 31.03
CA GLN A 583 -16.34 2.01 30.14
C GLN A 583 -16.24 0.57 29.66
#